data_AF-A0A1V5BH08-F1
#
_entry.id   AF-A0A1V5BH08-F1
#
_cell.length_a   1.000
_cell.length_b   1.000
_cell.length_c   1.000
_cell.angle_alpha   90.00
_cell.angle_beta   90.00
_cell.angle_gamma   90.00
#
_symmetry.space_group_name_H-M   'P 1'
#
loop_
_entity.id
_entity.type
_entity.pdbx_description
1 polymer ?
#
loop_
_entity_poly.entity_id
_entity_poly.type
_entity_poly.pdbx_seq_one_letter_code
_entity_poly.pdbx_strand_id
1 'polypeptide(L)' 'MTRLPRVYGKDVVNALKRGGFKLSHIRGSHHYLRHPGSGLVSVPVHAGEIIDKKTLKSILDQAGLTIEELIQLL' A
#
# COMPACT_ATOMS: atom_id res chain seq x y z
N MET A 1 19.60 3.07 7.73
CA MET A 1 18.68 2.11 7.06
C MET A 1 17.34 2.19 7.74
N THR A 2 16.30 2.61 7.02
CA THR A 2 14.94 2.73 7.57
C THR A 2 14.27 1.37 7.54
N ARG A 3 13.75 0.94 8.69
CA ARG A 3 13.13 -0.38 8.84
C ARG A 3 11.71 -0.32 8.29
N LEU A 4 11.32 -1.31 7.47
CA LEU A 4 9.93 -1.43 7.01
C LEU A 4 8.97 -1.50 8.21
N PRO A 5 7.88 -0.70 8.22
CA PRO A 5 6.92 -0.68 9.31
C PRO A 5 6.09 -1.98 9.34
N ARG A 6 5.53 -2.30 10.51
CA ARG A 6 4.58 -3.41 10.67
C ARG A 6 3.17 -2.83 10.59
N VAL A 7 2.48 -3.06 9.48
CA VAL A 7 1.20 -2.42 9.15
C VAL A 7 0.20 -3.40 8.59
N TYR A 8 -1.10 -3.15 8.81
CA TYR A 8 -2.17 -3.94 8.22
C TYR A 8 -2.47 -3.48 6.79
N GLY A 9 -3.06 -4.36 5.99
CA GLY A 9 -3.53 -4.06 4.62
C GLY A 9 -4.31 -2.74 4.51
N LYS A 10 -5.27 -2.57 5.44
CA LYS A 10 -6.14 -1.38 5.50
C LYS A 10 -5.35 -0.09 5.73
N ASP A 11 -4.27 -0.14 6.51
CA ASP A 11 -3.47 1.05 6.84
C ASP A 11 -2.70 1.50 5.62
N VAL A 12 -2.14 0.56 4.86
CA VAL A 12 -1.47 0.84 3.58
C VAL A 12 -2.45 1.40 2.56
N VAL A 13 -3.66 0.84 2.42
CA VAL A 13 -4.69 1.40 1.54
C VAL A 13 -5.01 2.86 1.92
N ASN A 14 -5.16 3.15 3.21
CA ASN A 14 -5.45 4.50 3.68
C ASN A 14 -4.28 5.46 3.47
N ALA A 15 -3.04 5.01 3.70
CA ALA A 15 -1.83 5.77 3.44
C ALA A 15 -1.70 6.12 1.95
N LEU A 16 -1.91 5.15 1.05
CA LEU A 16 -1.93 5.41 -0.39
C LEU A 16 -3.04 6.39 -0.77
N LYS A 17 -4.24 6.29 -0.19
CA LYS A 17 -5.30 7.27 -0.43
C LYS A 17 -4.92 8.69 0.01
N ARG A 18 -4.23 8.82 1.15
CA ARG A 18 -3.67 10.10 1.61
C ARG A 18 -2.60 10.64 0.65
N GLY A 19 -1.82 9.75 0.05
CA GLY A 19 -0.87 10.05 -1.03
C GLY A 19 -1.51 10.30 -2.41
N GLY A 20 -2.83 10.48 -2.48
CA GLY A 20 -3.54 10.82 -3.72
C GLY A 20 -3.96 9.63 -4.59
N PHE A 21 -3.66 8.39 -4.18
CA PHE A 21 -4.15 7.22 -4.88
C PHE A 21 -5.68 7.08 -4.71
N LYS A 22 -6.35 6.61 -5.76
CA LYS A 22 -7.78 6.32 -5.74
C LYS A 22 -8.02 4.83 -5.87
N LEU A 23 -9.00 4.31 -5.14
CA LEU A 23 -9.44 2.93 -5.30
C LEU A 23 -10.06 2.76 -6.68
N SER A 24 -9.50 1.85 -7.48
CA SER A 24 -10.05 1.49 -8.79
C SER A 24 -11.14 0.45 -8.64
N HIS A 25 -10.83 -0.67 -7.98
CA HIS A 25 -11.76 -1.76 -7.74
C HIS A 25 -11.21 -2.72 -6.67
N ILE A 26 -12.05 -3.67 -6.24
CA ILE A 26 -11.70 -4.72 -5.27
C ILE A 26 -12.01 -6.07 -5.92
N ARG A 27 -11.11 -7.06 -5.78
CA ARG A 27 -11.37 -8.47 -6.11
C ARG A 27 -10.96 -9.35 -4.94
N GLY A 28 -11.93 -10.02 -4.32
CA GLY A 28 -11.69 -10.73 -3.06
C GLY A 28 -11.15 -9.76 -2.00
N SER A 29 -10.03 -10.11 -1.37
CA SER A 29 -9.34 -9.27 -0.39
C SER A 29 -8.43 -8.19 -1.01
N HIS A 30 -8.17 -8.24 -2.32
CA HIS A 30 -7.23 -7.34 -2.96
C HIS A 30 -7.89 -6.02 -3.35
N HIS A 31 -7.33 -4.93 -2.83
CA HIS A 31 -7.70 -3.56 -3.16
C HIS A 31 -6.73 -3.04 -4.20
N TYR A 32 -7.26 -2.63 -5.35
CA TYR A 32 -6.45 -2.11 -6.45
C TYR A 32 -6.56 -0.59 -6.48
N LEU A 33 -5.44 0.11 -6.33
CA LEU A 33 -5.36 1.57 -6.29
C LEU A 33 -4.58 2.12 -7.49
N ARG A 34 -4.89 3.35 -7.89
CA ARG A 34 -4.21 4.06 -8.97
C ARG A 34 -4.00 5.53 -8.65
N HIS A 35 -2.84 6.07 -9.02
CA HIS A 35 -2.54 7.50 -9.04
C HIS A 35 -2.36 7.95 -10.49
N PRO A 36 -2.64 9.23 -10.84
CA PRO A 36 -2.29 9.76 -12.16
C PRO A 36 -0.84 9.45 -12.53
N GLY A 37 -0.61 8.87 -13.71
CA GLY A 37 0.72 8.47 -14.18
C GLY A 37 1.30 7.18 -13.58
N SER A 38 0.66 6.57 -12.57
CA SER A 38 1.09 5.29 -12.00
C SER A 38 0.42 4.09 -12.67
N GLY A 39 1.08 2.93 -12.55
CA GLY A 39 0.45 1.63 -12.73
C GLY A 39 -0.60 1.33 -11.65
N LEU A 40 -1.22 0.16 -11.75
CA LEU A 40 -2.15 -0.35 -10.74
C LEU A 40 -1.36 -0.94 -9.56
N VAL A 41 -1.67 -0.51 -8.34
CA VAL A 41 -1.07 -1.02 -7.10
C VAL A 41 -2.05 -1.99 -6.45
N SER A 42 -1.61 -3.23 -6.18
CA SER A 42 -2.44 -4.25 -5.53
C SER A 42 -2.08 -4.38 -4.06
N VAL A 43 -3.03 -4.14 -3.15
CA VAL A 43 -2.85 -4.27 -1.71
C VAL A 43 -3.78 -5.37 -1.16
N PRO A 44 -3.24 -6.48 -0.61
CA PRO A 44 -4.07 -7.46 0.09
C PRO A 44 -4.56 -6.89 1.42
N VAL A 45 -5.85 -7.01 1.70
CA VAL A 45 -6.49 -6.57 2.94
C VAL A 45 -7.17 -7.75 3.60
N HIS A 46 -6.45 -8.39 4.53
CA HIS A 46 -6.97 -9.45 5.39
C HIS A 46 -7.18 -8.91 6.81
N ALA A 47 -8.30 -9.26 7.44
CA ALA A 47 -8.64 -8.75 8.76
C ALA A 47 -7.68 -9.30 9.82
N GLY A 48 -7.05 -8.42 10.59
CA GLY A 48 -6.13 -8.81 11.67
C GLY A 48 -4.76 -9.30 11.21
N GLU A 49 -4.44 -9.23 9.91
CA GLU A 49 -3.14 -9.68 9.39
C GLU A 49 -2.23 -8.52 8.98
N ILE A 50 -1.00 -8.58 9.46
CA ILE A 50 0.07 -7.66 9.08
C ILE A 50 0.59 -8.07 7.70
N ILE A 51 0.79 -7.10 6.79
CA ILE A 51 1.40 -7.39 5.50
C ILE A 51 2.84 -7.87 5.73
N ASP A 52 3.21 -8.99 5.11
CA ASP A 52 4.58 -9.46 5.15
C ASP A 52 5.55 -8.46 4.50
N LYS A 53 6.81 -8.49 4.92
CA LYS A 53 7.81 -7.50 4.47
C LYS A 53 8.04 -7.51 2.96
N LYS A 54 7.93 -8.67 2.31
CA LYS A 54 8.18 -8.78 0.85
C LYS A 54 7.02 -8.17 0.09
N THR A 55 5.79 -8.45 0.52
CA THR A 55 4.58 -7.86 -0.07
C THR A 55 4.54 -6.35 0.15
N LEU A 56 4.86 -5.86 1.35
CA LEU A 56 4.91 -4.43 1.60
C LEU A 56 5.94 -3.73 0.71
N LYS A 57 7.13 -4.34 0.55
CA LYS A 57 8.14 -3.82 -0.38
C LYS A 57 7.64 -3.80 -1.83
N SER A 58 6.99 -4.87 -2.29
CA SER A 58 6.43 -4.93 -3.65
C SER A 58 5.35 -3.87 -3.89
N ILE A 59 4.52 -3.59 -2.88
CA ILE A 59 3.52 -2.52 -2.94
C ILE A 59 4.20 -1.15 -3.10
N LEU A 60 5.26 -0.89 -2.34
CA LEU A 60 6.03 0.36 -2.43
C LEU A 60 6.70 0.52 -3.78
N ASP A 61 7.29 -0.55 -4.31
CA ASP A 61 7.89 -0.56 -5.64
C ASP A 61 6.83 -0.27 -6.74
N GLN A 62 5.63 -0.86 -6.63
CA GLN A 62 4.51 -0.59 -7.55
C GLN A 62 3.97 0.84 -7.41
N ALA A 63 3.92 1.37 -6.19
CA ALA A 63 3.44 2.71 -5.89
C ALA A 63 4.47 3.79 -6.22
N GLY A 64 5.74 3.41 -6.44
CA GLY A 64 6.84 4.36 -6.58
C GLY A 64 7.10 5.16 -5.31
N LEU A 65 6.87 4.56 -4.14
CA LEU A 65 7.05 5.20 -2.84
C LEU A 65 8.23 4.61 -2.08
N THR A 66 8.92 5.47 -1.34
CA THR A 66 9.94 5.09 -0.36
C THR A 66 9.32 4.63 0.96
N ILE A 67 10.14 4.01 1.82
CA ILE A 67 9.70 3.60 3.16
C ILE A 67 9.37 4.84 4.01
N GLU A 68 10.15 5.90 3.86
CA GLU A 68 9.98 7.18 4.55
C GLU A 68 8.66 7.87 4.17
N GLU A 69 8.35 7.94 2.88
CA GLU A 69 7.07 8.49 2.41
C GLU A 69 5.89 7.67 2.93
N LEU A 70 6.00 6.34 2.93
CA LEU A 70 4.97 5.49 3.55
C LEU A 70 4.78 5.85 5.03
N ILE A 71 5.87 5.96 5.80
CA ILE A 71 5.81 6.30 7.23
C ILE A 71 5.13 7.65 7.47
N GLN A 72 5.35 8.65 6.60
CA GLN A 72 4.67 9.94 6.69
C GLN A 72 3.17 9.88 6.38
N LEU A 73 2.73 8.88 5.60
CA LEU A 73 1.34 8.71 5.17
C LEU A 73 0.54 7.74 6.07
N LEU A 74 1.19 6.99 6.95
CA LEU A 74 0.56 6.03 7.88
C LEU A 74 -0.09 6.75 9.07
#